data_AF-A0A5P9PLI1-F1
#
_entry.id   AF-A0A5P9PLI1-F1
#
_cell.length_a   1.000
_cell.length_b   1.000
_cell.length_c   1.000
_cell.angle_alpha   90.00
_cell.angle_beta   90.00
_cell.angle_gamma   90.00
#
_symmetry.space_group_name_H-M   'P 1'
#
loop_
_entity.id
_entity.type
_entity.pdbx_description
1 polymer ?
#
loop_
_entity_poly.entity_id
_entity_poly.type
_entity_poly.pdbx_seq_one_letter_code
_entity_poly.pdbx_strand_id
1 'polypeptide(L)'
;MTPLDEAVATITTWCATEAAVRGQDHAAATYAETIPAAATYTAGGLGAPPGVLELDEEDIALLAELADEANERLATWHRTGWLAPADREKLLFTARAALAGAPHEDPEAREAAAASLEALELWCAQAPAEPPAEPSPAAPAPEAPAPVASAPVTPAAPAPEAPVQGELFALPG
;
A
#
# COMPACT_ATOMS: atom_id res chain seq x y z
N MET A 1 -14.39 3.93 -23.97
CA MET A 1 -13.25 3.58 -23.11
C MET A 1 -12.01 3.92 -23.89
N THR A 2 -11.08 4.68 -23.34
CA THR A 2 -9.83 5.04 -24.03
C THR A 2 -8.78 3.95 -23.82
N PRO A 3 -7.75 3.83 -24.68
CA PRO A 3 -6.64 2.91 -24.45
C PRO A 3 -5.94 3.15 -23.10
N LEU A 4 -5.91 4.40 -22.63
CA LEU A 4 -5.38 4.74 -21.32
C LEU A 4 -6.24 4.18 -20.17
N ASP A 5 -7.57 4.24 -20.29
CA ASP A 5 -8.47 3.65 -19.29
C ASP A 5 -8.30 2.13 -19.20
N GLU A 6 -8.07 1.48 -20.34
CA GLU A 6 -7.82 0.04 -20.42
C GLU A 6 -6.47 -0.34 -19.79
N ALA A 7 -5.41 0.44 -20.03
CA ALA A 7 -4.13 0.28 -19.36
C ALA A 7 -4.26 0.41 -17.84
N VAL A 8 -4.95 1.45 -17.35
CA VAL A 8 -5.18 1.68 -15.91
C VAL A 8 -5.94 0.51 -15.28
N ALA A 9 -6.98 0.00 -15.94
CA ALA A 9 -7.74 -1.15 -15.44
C ALA A 9 -6.86 -2.41 -15.38
N THR A 10 -6.03 -2.64 -16.40
CA THR A 10 -5.13 -3.79 -16.48
C THR A 10 -4.05 -3.73 -15.39
N ILE A 11 -3.39 -2.59 -15.22
CA ILE A 11 -2.36 -2.40 -14.19
C ILE A 11 -2.97 -2.58 -12.79
N THR A 12 -4.15 -1.99 -12.55
CA THR A 12 -4.84 -2.11 -11.26
C THR A 12 -5.17 -3.56 -10.95
N THR A 13 -5.69 -4.30 -11.93
CA THR A 13 -6.02 -5.72 -11.78
C THR A 13 -4.76 -6.55 -11.51
N TRP A 14 -3.67 -6.27 -12.21
CA TRP A 14 -2.40 -6.97 -12.02
C TRP A 14 -1.82 -6.73 -10.62
N CYS A 15 -1.72 -5.48 -10.16
CA CYS A 15 -1.24 -5.17 -8.81
C CYS A 15 -2.10 -5.84 -7.72
N ALA A 16 -3.43 -5.81 -7.88
CA ALA A 16 -4.34 -6.42 -6.92
C ALA A 16 -4.22 -7.95 -6.90
N THR A 17 -4.09 -8.57 -8.07
CA THR A 17 -3.91 -10.02 -8.20
C THR A 17 -2.58 -10.45 -7.58
N GLU A 18 -1.50 -9.71 -7.84
CA GLU A 18 -0.20 -10.02 -7.26
C GLU A 18 -0.24 -9.96 -5.73
N ALA A 19 -0.77 -8.87 -5.15
CA ALA A 19 -0.90 -8.74 -3.70
C ALA A 19 -1.74 -9.86 -3.08
N ALA A 20 -2.85 -10.24 -3.74
CA ALA A 20 -3.70 -11.33 -3.27
C ALA A 20 -3.01 -12.69 -3.33
N VAL A 21 -2.34 -13.02 -4.43
CA VAL A 21 -1.62 -14.30 -4.60
C VAL A 21 -0.49 -14.40 -3.58
N ARG A 22 0.34 -13.36 -3.43
CA ARG A 22 1.44 -13.37 -2.46
C ARG A 22 0.95 -13.45 -1.02
N GLY A 23 -0.12 -12.74 -0.68
CA GLY A 23 -0.75 -12.86 0.64
C GLY A 23 -1.30 -14.25 0.91
N GLN A 24 -1.87 -14.91 -0.10
CA GLN A 24 -2.33 -16.30 -0.01
C GLN A 24 -1.17 -17.28 0.14
N ASP A 25 -0.08 -17.12 -0.63
CA ASP A 25 1.11 -17.96 -0.55
C ASP A 25 1.75 -17.89 0.85
N HIS A 26 1.93 -16.67 1.38
CA HIS A 26 2.45 -16.47 2.74
C HIS A 26 1.52 -17.09 3.79
N ALA A 27 0.21 -16.79 3.76
CA ALA A 27 -0.75 -17.36 4.71
C ALA A 27 -0.77 -18.91 4.63
N ALA A 28 -0.70 -19.46 3.43
CA ALA A 28 -0.65 -20.89 3.22
C ALA A 28 0.61 -21.52 3.81
N ALA A 29 1.77 -20.88 3.66
CA ALA A 29 3.03 -21.32 4.24
C ALA A 29 3.01 -21.24 5.78
N THR A 30 2.48 -20.14 6.35
CA THR A 30 2.37 -19.97 7.81
C THR A 30 1.42 -20.97 8.46
N TYR A 31 0.32 -21.32 7.80
CA TYR A 31 -0.73 -22.18 8.36
C TYR A 31 -0.74 -23.61 7.77
N ALA A 32 0.35 -24.04 7.13
CA ALA A 32 0.46 -25.29 6.40
C ALA A 32 0.20 -26.56 7.24
N GLU A 33 0.30 -26.50 8.58
CA GLU A 33 -0.17 -27.59 9.47
C GLU A 33 -1.69 -27.86 9.35
N THR A 34 -2.45 -26.93 8.76
CA THR A 34 -3.93 -26.98 8.66
C THR A 34 -4.50 -26.76 7.25
N ILE A 35 -3.71 -26.33 6.25
CA ILE A 35 -4.23 -26.04 4.90
C ILE A 35 -3.23 -26.48 3.82
N PRO A 36 -3.60 -27.34 2.85
CA PRO A 36 -2.73 -27.81 1.76
C PRO A 36 -2.52 -26.74 0.66
N ALA A 37 -2.33 -25.48 1.03
CA ALA A 37 -2.26 -24.36 0.08
C ALA A 37 -0.82 -23.90 -0.25
N ALA A 38 0.20 -24.39 0.48
CA ALA A 38 1.61 -24.02 0.24
C ALA A 38 2.16 -24.54 -1.11
N ALA A 39 1.37 -25.31 -1.87
CA ALA A 39 1.76 -25.91 -3.13
C ALA A 39 1.78 -24.92 -4.33
N THR A 40 1.25 -23.70 -4.20
CA THR A 40 1.08 -22.83 -5.37
C THR A 40 2.36 -22.11 -5.79
N TYR A 41 3.33 -21.91 -4.89
CA TYR A 41 4.65 -21.38 -5.27
C TYR A 41 5.53 -22.41 -5.99
N THR A 42 5.14 -23.70 -5.96
CA THR A 42 5.99 -24.81 -6.42
C THR A 42 5.34 -25.66 -7.51
N ALA A 43 4.02 -25.55 -7.69
CA ALA A 43 3.28 -26.15 -8.80
C ALA A 43 3.24 -25.30 -10.07
N GLY A 44 3.95 -24.17 -10.12
CA GLY A 44 4.20 -23.42 -11.34
C GLY A 44 5.21 -24.13 -12.25
N GLY A 45 4.80 -25.22 -12.91
CA GLY A 45 5.32 -25.54 -14.25
C GLY A 45 5.98 -26.89 -14.53
N LEU A 46 6.01 -27.88 -13.63
CA LEU A 46 6.75 -29.13 -13.92
C LEU A 46 6.08 -30.44 -13.50
N GLY A 47 4.74 -30.56 -13.50
CA GLY A 47 4.08 -31.86 -13.28
C GLY A 47 4.62 -32.63 -12.06
N ALA A 48 5.12 -31.89 -11.06
CA ALA A 48 5.76 -32.46 -9.91
C ALA A 48 4.66 -33.14 -9.09
N PRO A 49 4.87 -34.38 -8.61
CA PRO A 49 3.94 -34.99 -7.68
C PRO A 49 3.75 -34.03 -6.49
N PRO A 50 2.59 -34.07 -5.79
CA PRO A 50 2.37 -33.28 -4.58
C PRO A 50 3.33 -33.74 -3.48
N GLY A 51 4.57 -33.29 -3.57
CA GLY A 51 5.54 -33.29 -2.50
C GLY A 51 5.27 -32.00 -1.73
N VAL A 52 4.91 -32.16 -0.46
CA VAL A 52 4.93 -31.06 0.51
C VAL A 52 6.37 -30.55 0.48
N LEU A 53 6.60 -29.39 -0.14
CA LEU A 53 7.85 -28.70 0.09
C LEU A 53 7.77 -28.21 1.54
N GLU A 54 8.62 -28.81 2.37
CA GLU A 54 8.84 -28.33 3.74
C GLU A 54 9.53 -26.98 3.60
N LEU A 55 8.73 -25.93 3.72
CA LEU A 55 9.22 -24.56 3.79
C LEU A 55 9.81 -24.36 5.18
N ASP A 56 11.05 -23.88 5.24
CA ASP A 56 11.67 -23.52 6.51
C ASP A 56 11.28 -22.10 6.94
N GLU A 57 11.80 -21.66 8.09
CA GLU A 57 11.52 -20.32 8.61
C GLU A 57 12.05 -19.22 7.69
N GLU A 58 13.12 -19.47 6.93
CA GLU A 58 13.70 -18.51 5.97
C GLU A 58 12.79 -18.37 4.74
N ASP A 59 12.27 -19.48 4.23
CA ASP A 59 11.30 -19.49 3.13
C ASP A 59 10.00 -18.75 3.51
N ILE A 60 9.49 -18.98 4.73
CA ILE A 60 8.28 -18.29 5.21
C ILE A 60 8.53 -16.79 5.35
N ALA A 61 9.71 -16.39 5.87
CA ALA A 61 10.08 -14.99 5.98
C ALA A 61 10.19 -14.32 4.60
N LEU A 62 10.79 -15.00 3.62
CA LEU A 62 10.87 -14.51 2.25
C LEU A 62 9.47 -14.33 1.63
N LEU A 63 8.54 -15.27 1.86
CA LEU A 63 7.17 -15.14 1.40
C LEU A 63 6.44 -13.96 2.04
N ALA A 64 6.71 -13.67 3.32
CA ALA A 64 6.20 -12.49 4.00
C ALA A 64 6.71 -11.19 3.35
N GLU A 65 8.02 -11.10 3.10
CA GLU A 65 8.64 -9.94 2.43
C GLU A 65 8.04 -9.71 1.04
N LEU A 66 7.87 -10.79 0.25
CA LEU A 66 7.26 -10.70 -1.08
C LEU A 66 5.78 -10.27 -1.03
N ALA A 67 5.05 -10.66 0.02
CA ALA A 67 3.67 -10.22 0.22
C ALA A 67 3.60 -8.74 0.60
N ASP A 68 4.50 -8.27 1.47
CA ASP A 68 4.59 -6.86 1.85
C ASP A 68 4.98 -5.99 0.65
N GLU A 69 5.97 -6.41 -0.14
CA GLU A 69 6.40 -5.71 -1.36
C GLU A 69 5.24 -5.58 -2.37
N ALA A 70 4.46 -6.65 -2.57
CA ALA A 70 3.31 -6.62 -3.47
C ALA A 70 2.19 -5.69 -2.97
N ASN A 71 1.95 -5.64 -1.65
CA ASN A 71 1.00 -4.70 -1.05
C ASN A 71 1.49 -3.25 -1.14
N GLU A 72 2.78 -3.00 -0.93
CA GLU A 72 3.37 -1.67 -1.08
C GLU A 72 3.28 -1.18 -2.53
N ARG A 73 3.52 -2.06 -3.50
CA ARG A 73 3.33 -1.79 -4.93
C ARG A 73 1.89 -1.39 -5.24
N LEU A 74 0.91 -2.16 -4.76
CA LEU A 74 -0.51 -1.86 -4.93
C LEU A 74 -0.89 -0.51 -4.30
N ALA A 75 -0.43 -0.25 -3.08
CA ALA A 75 -0.67 1.01 -2.38
C ALA A 75 -0.05 2.20 -3.12
N THR A 76 1.17 2.05 -3.62
CA THR A 76 1.87 3.07 -4.41
C THR A 76 1.13 3.35 -5.71
N TRP A 77 0.71 2.31 -6.42
CA TRP A 77 -0.09 2.43 -7.63
C TRP A 77 -1.38 3.22 -7.37
N HIS A 78 -2.14 2.86 -6.33
CA HIS A 78 -3.38 3.58 -5.98
C HIS A 78 -3.15 5.04 -5.58
N ARG A 79 -2.05 5.32 -4.89
CA ARG A 79 -1.73 6.67 -4.41
C ARG A 79 -1.24 7.59 -5.52
N THR A 80 -0.42 7.06 -6.42
CA THR A 80 0.41 7.88 -7.32
C THR A 80 0.19 7.61 -8.79
N GLY A 81 -0.44 6.49 -9.15
CA GLY A 81 -0.50 6.01 -10.53
C GLY A 81 0.88 5.66 -11.11
N TRP A 82 1.89 5.50 -10.25
CA TRP A 82 3.24 5.15 -10.64
C TRP A 82 3.55 3.68 -10.37
N LEU A 83 4.41 3.12 -11.21
CA LEU A 83 4.91 1.74 -11.11
C LEU A 83 6.40 1.73 -11.45
N ALA A 84 7.23 0.95 -10.75
CA ALA A 84 8.67 0.92 -11.02
C ALA A 84 8.98 0.32 -12.41
N PRO A 85 10.08 0.72 -13.08
CA PRO A 85 10.43 0.19 -14.40
C PRO A 85 10.48 -1.36 -14.46
N ALA A 86 11.04 -2.01 -13.44
CA ALA A 86 11.10 -3.48 -13.37
C ALA A 86 9.71 -4.13 -13.32
N ASP A 87 8.76 -3.51 -12.60
CA ASP A 87 7.38 -3.99 -12.52
C ASP A 87 6.63 -3.80 -13.84
N ARG A 88 6.93 -2.73 -14.59
CA ARG A 88 6.39 -2.51 -15.94
C ARG A 88 6.86 -3.59 -16.90
N GLU A 89 8.14 -3.95 -16.85
CA GLU A 89 8.70 -5.02 -17.67
C GLU A 89 8.03 -6.35 -17.34
N LYS A 90 7.84 -6.66 -16.05
CA LYS A 90 7.12 -7.84 -15.59
C LYS A 90 5.67 -7.85 -16.08
N LEU A 91 4.95 -6.74 -15.96
CA LEU A 91 3.59 -6.59 -16.44
C LEU A 91 3.49 -6.81 -17.96
N LEU A 92 4.38 -6.18 -18.74
CA LEU A 92 4.44 -6.37 -20.20
C LEU A 92 4.77 -7.82 -20.58
N PHE A 93 5.66 -8.47 -19.84
CA PHE A 93 5.94 -9.89 -20.03
C PHE A 93 4.69 -10.75 -19.78
N THR A 94 3.97 -10.51 -18.68
CA THR A 94 2.71 -11.21 -18.37
C THR A 94 1.65 -10.97 -19.45
N ALA A 95 1.50 -9.74 -19.95
CA ALA A 95 0.55 -9.42 -21.02
C ALA A 95 0.90 -10.12 -22.34
N ARG A 96 2.18 -10.17 -22.71
CA ARG A 96 2.65 -10.92 -23.90
C ARG A 96 2.43 -12.42 -23.75
N ALA A 97 2.66 -12.97 -22.56
CA ALA A 97 2.39 -14.37 -22.27
C ALA A 97 0.89 -14.68 -22.37
N ALA A 98 0.02 -13.78 -21.88
CA ALA A 98 -1.44 -13.91 -22.01
C ALA A 98 -1.88 -13.91 -23.48
N LEU A 99 -1.35 -13.02 -24.31
CA LEU A 99 -1.63 -13.00 -25.76
C LEU A 99 -1.13 -14.27 -26.47
N ALA A 100 0.05 -14.76 -26.09
CA ALA A 100 0.60 -15.99 -26.65
C ALA A 100 -0.22 -17.23 -26.25
N GLY A 101 -0.75 -17.25 -25.03
CA GLY A 101 -1.60 -18.33 -24.51
C GLY A 101 -3.08 -18.21 -24.86
N ALA A 102 -3.54 -17.08 -25.43
CA ALA A 102 -4.94 -16.88 -25.78
C ALA A 102 -5.39 -17.88 -26.87
N PRO A 103 -6.49 -18.63 -26.62
CA PRO A 103 -6.91 -19.75 -27.46
C PRO A 103 -7.14 -19.29 -28.90
N HIS A 104 -6.65 -20.07 -29.86
CA HIS A 104 -6.73 -19.72 -31.28
C HIS A 104 -8.17 -19.75 -31.81
N GLU A 105 -9.02 -20.58 -31.21
CA GLU A 105 -10.45 -20.67 -31.50
C GLU A 105 -11.29 -19.49 -30.98
N ASP A 106 -10.71 -18.61 -30.15
CA ASP A 106 -11.40 -17.42 -29.61
C ASP A 106 -10.75 -16.13 -30.14
N PRO A 107 -11.23 -15.60 -31.29
CA PRO A 107 -10.68 -14.37 -31.86
C PRO A 107 -10.95 -13.14 -30.98
N GLU A 108 -12.05 -13.11 -30.22
CA GLU A 108 -12.39 -11.98 -29.35
C GLU A 108 -11.42 -11.91 -28.16
N ALA A 109 -11.09 -13.05 -27.55
CA ALA A 109 -10.09 -13.11 -26.49
C ALA A 109 -8.70 -12.67 -26.97
N ARG A 110 -8.32 -13.03 -28.20
CA ARG A 110 -7.05 -12.62 -28.80
C ARG A 110 -7.00 -11.13 -29.12
N GLU A 111 -8.09 -10.58 -29.66
CA GLU A 111 -8.20 -9.15 -29.93
C GLU A 111 -8.14 -8.34 -28.64
N ALA A 112 -8.87 -8.76 -27.60
CA ALA A 112 -8.82 -8.14 -26.28
C ALA A 112 -7.40 -8.18 -25.68
N ALA A 113 -6.73 -9.34 -25.72
CA ALA A 113 -5.36 -9.46 -25.21
C ALA A 113 -4.36 -8.59 -25.99
N ALA A 114 -4.54 -8.45 -27.31
CA ALA A 114 -3.70 -7.58 -28.14
C ALA A 114 -3.95 -6.09 -27.85
N ALA A 115 -5.21 -5.68 -27.72
CA ALA A 115 -5.60 -4.32 -27.37
C ALA A 115 -5.04 -3.91 -25.99
N SER A 116 -5.17 -4.79 -25.00
CA SER A 116 -4.62 -4.54 -23.66
C SER A 116 -3.09 -4.45 -23.68
N LEU A 117 -2.40 -5.27 -24.49
CA LEU A 117 -0.94 -5.17 -24.65
C LEU A 117 -0.53 -3.82 -25.27
N GLU A 118 -1.20 -3.40 -26.35
CA GLU A 118 -0.92 -2.12 -27.01
C GLU A 118 -1.17 -0.94 -26.06
N ALA A 119 -2.27 -0.97 -25.31
CA ALA A 119 -2.60 0.01 -24.28
C ALA A 119 -1.50 0.11 -23.21
N LEU A 120 -1.00 -1.04 -22.73
CA LEU A 120 0.08 -1.09 -21.76
C LEU A 120 1.40 -0.55 -22.32
N GLU A 121 1.77 -0.89 -23.56
CA GLU A 121 2.98 -0.37 -24.21
C GLU A 121 2.91 1.15 -24.36
N LEU A 122 1.75 1.67 -24.76
CA LEU A 122 1.50 3.10 -24.87
C LEU A 122 1.59 3.82 -23.52
N TRP A 123 1.04 3.21 -22.46
CA TRP A 123 1.14 3.76 -21.10
C TRP A 123 2.59 3.76 -20.60
N CYS A 124 3.29 2.63 -20.76
CA CYS A 124 4.70 2.48 -20.36
C CYS A 124 5.62 3.50 -21.05
N ALA A 125 5.37 3.80 -22.32
CA ALA A 125 6.13 4.80 -23.08
C ALA A 125 5.96 6.24 -22.55
N GLN A 126 4.84 6.52 -21.87
CA GLN A 126 4.53 7.84 -21.30
C GLN A 126 4.83 7.92 -19.80
N ALA A 127 4.96 6.77 -19.13
CA ALA A 127 5.10 6.70 -17.68
C ALA A 127 6.50 7.20 -17.21
N PRO A 128 6.56 8.09 -16.21
CA PRO A 128 7.83 8.67 -15.75
C PRO A 128 8.73 7.60 -15.11
N ALA A 129 10.04 7.59 -15.41
CA ALA A 129 10.95 6.56 -14.90
C ALA A 129 11.13 6.62 -13.37
N GLU A 130 11.16 7.83 -12.82
CA GLU A 130 11.31 8.08 -11.39
C GLU A 130 9.95 8.17 -10.69
N PRO A 131 9.87 7.77 -9.40
CA PRO A 131 8.65 7.92 -8.63
C PRO A 131 8.31 9.42 -8.49
N PRO A 132 7.01 9.80 -8.55
CA PRO A 132 6.62 11.16 -8.26
C PRO A 132 7.05 11.50 -6.83
N ALA A 133 7.63 12.69 -6.65
CA ALA A 133 7.98 13.18 -5.33
C ALA A 133 6.72 13.15 -4.45
N GLU A 134 6.74 12.38 -3.37
CA GLU A 134 5.64 12.40 -2.44
C GLU A 134 5.49 13.83 -1.90
N PRO A 135 4.26 14.36 -1.79
CA PRO A 135 4.05 15.64 -1.15
C PRO A 135 4.62 15.52 0.25
N SER A 136 5.75 16.21 0.49
CA SER A 136 6.35 16.29 1.81
C SER A 136 5.26 16.68 2.80
N PRO A 137 5.04 15.93 3.90
CA PRO A 137 4.10 16.36 4.92
C PRO A 137 4.53 17.76 5.32
N ALA A 138 3.62 18.73 5.13
CA ALA A 138 3.89 20.14 5.38
C ALA A 138 4.67 20.26 6.68
N ALA A 139 5.87 20.86 6.62
CA ALA A 139 6.74 21.02 7.77
C ALA A 139 5.89 21.53 8.94
N PRO A 140 6.01 20.95 10.15
CA PRO A 140 5.24 21.40 11.30
C PRO A 140 5.46 22.90 11.42
N ALA A 141 4.36 23.65 11.41
CA ALA A 141 4.40 25.11 11.55
C ALA A 141 5.29 25.45 12.74
N PRO A 142 6.19 26.46 12.64
CA PRO A 142 7.08 26.80 13.74
C PRO A 142 6.23 27.05 14.99
N GLU A 143 6.49 26.28 16.05
CA GLU A 143 5.87 26.49 17.35
C GLU A 143 5.98 27.97 17.70
N ALA A 144 4.82 28.60 17.88
CA ALA A 144 4.77 29.94 18.42
C ALA A 144 5.56 29.96 19.73
N PRO A 145 6.43 30.97 19.96
CA PRO A 145 7.28 31.00 21.14
C PRO A 145 6.42 30.94 22.40
N ALA A 146 6.72 29.96 23.26
CA ALA A 146 6.06 29.80 24.54
C ALA A 146 6.14 31.11 25.35
N PRO A 147 5.06 31.55 26.02
CA PRO A 147 5.11 32.74 26.86
C PRO A 147 6.10 32.49 28.00
N VAL A 148 7.08 33.38 28.11
CA VAL A 148 8.10 33.36 29.17
C VAL A 148 7.39 33.45 30.53
N ALA A 149 7.50 32.38 31.32
CA ALA A 149 7.07 32.39 32.70
C ALA A 149 7.87 33.46 33.46
N SER A 150 7.19 34.53 33.88
CA SER A 150 7.79 35.52 34.78
C SER A 150 8.09 34.86 36.12
N ALA A 151 9.30 35.06 36.61
CA ALA A 151 9.79 34.54 37.88
C ALA A 151 8.87 34.92 39.06
N PRO A 152 8.72 34.06 40.09
CA PRO A 152 7.89 34.36 41.24
C PRO A 152 8.61 35.39 42.14
N VAL A 153 7.94 36.52 42.37
CA VAL A 153 8.30 37.46 43.44
C VAL A 153 7.81 36.87 44.76
N THR A 154 8.75 36.55 45.65
CA THR A 154 8.49 36.11 47.03
C THR A 154 7.84 37.24 47.84
N PRO A 155 6.71 37.01 48.54
CA PRO A 155 6.27 37.88 49.61
C PRO A 155 6.52 37.24 50.99
N ALA A 156 7.17 38.00 51.86
CA ALA A 156 7.29 37.68 53.28
C ALA A 156 5.92 37.80 53.98
N ALA A 157 5.60 36.85 54.86
CA ALA A 157 4.46 36.89 55.78
C ALA A 157 4.72 37.91 56.93
N PRO A 158 3.71 38.43 57.66
CA PRO A 158 2.82 37.61 58.51
C PRO A 158 1.33 38.02 58.58
N ALA A 159 0.51 37.08 59.05
CA ALA A 159 -0.91 37.19 59.47
C ALA A 159 -1.07 38.14 60.69
N PRO A 160 -2.28 38.61 61.13
CA PRO A 160 -3.54 37.85 61.25
C PRO A 160 -4.86 38.66 61.10
N GLU A 161 -5.97 38.00 61.46
CA GLU A 161 -7.32 38.49 61.80
C GLU A 161 -8.42 38.41 60.73
N ALA A 162 -9.33 37.44 60.92
CA ALA A 162 -10.72 37.54 60.49
C ALA A 162 -11.50 38.36 61.53
N PRO A 163 -12.51 39.15 61.12
CA PRO A 163 -13.87 38.62 61.26
C PRO A 163 -14.87 39.04 60.16
N VAL A 164 -15.80 38.11 59.92
CA VAL A 164 -17.25 38.23 59.74
C VAL A 164 -17.85 39.64 59.60
N GLN A 165 -18.68 39.83 58.55
CA GLN A 165 -20.07 40.36 58.56
C GLN A 165 -20.38 41.25 57.35
N GLY A 166 -21.60 41.09 56.82
CA GLY A 166 -22.30 42.17 56.12
C GLY A 166 -22.97 41.76 54.82
N GLU A 167 -24.19 41.24 54.92
CA GLU A 167 -25.16 41.36 53.84
C GLU A 167 -25.46 42.84 53.53
N LEU A 168 -25.99 43.06 52.32
CA LEU A 168 -27.07 43.98 51.96
C LEU A 168 -26.75 45.03 50.89
N PHE A 169 -27.80 45.23 50.09
CA PHE A 169 -28.11 46.31 49.15
C PHE A 169 -27.64 46.07 47.70
N ALA A 170 -28.51 45.55 46.81
CA ALA A 170 -29.74 46.14 46.25
C ALA A 170 -29.51 47.11 45.08
N LEU A 171 -30.02 46.65 43.91
CA LEU A 171 -30.80 47.38 42.88
C LEU A 171 -30.07 48.31 41.89
N PRO A 172 -30.74 48.76 40.80
CA PRO A 172 -31.81 48.14 39.98
C PRO A 172 -31.55 48.25 38.46
N GLY A 173 -32.38 47.56 37.67
CA GLY A 173 -32.55 47.76 36.23
C GLY A 173 -33.65 46.87 35.70
#